data_AF-A0A2K1JCJ0-F1
#
_entry.id   AF-A0A2K1JCJ0-F1
#
_cell.length_a   1.000
_cell.length_b   1.000
_cell.length_c   1.000
_cell.angle_alpha   90.00
_cell.angle_beta   90.00
_cell.angle_gamma   90.00
#
_symmetry.space_group_name_H-M   'P 1'
#
loop_
_entity.id
_entity.type
_entity.pdbx_description
1 polymer ?
#
loop_
_entity_poly.entity_id
_entity_poly.type
_entity_poly.pdbx_seq_one_letter_code
_entity_poly.pdbx_strand_id
1 'polypeptide(L)' 'TRKKLDSHSQEAIFLGYSEESKAYRLMNIQNQKIFISKDFFFNENLCNRQTITYL' A
#
# COMPACT_ATOMS: atom_id res chain seq x y z
N THR A 1 7.06 20.02 7.82
CA THR A 1 5.89 19.17 8.16
C THR A 1 5.23 18.70 6.88
N ARG A 2 5.35 17.42 6.48
CA ARG A 2 4.66 16.89 5.29
C ARG A 2 3.16 16.87 5.56
N LYS A 3 2.45 17.89 5.08
CA LYS A 3 0.99 17.99 5.15
C LYS A 3 0.49 18.01 3.71
N LYS A 4 0.01 16.86 3.23
CA LYS A 4 -0.90 16.72 2.09
C LYS A 4 -1.24 15.25 1.92
N LEU A 5 -2.41 14.84 2.39
CA LEU A 5 -3.23 13.98 1.55
C LEU A 5 -3.55 14.87 0.35
N ASP A 6 -2.77 14.79 -0.73
CA ASP A 6 -3.21 15.43 -1.96
C ASP A 6 -4.54 14.78 -2.35
N SER A 7 -5.45 15.56 -2.93
CA SER A 7 -6.69 15.06 -3.54
C SER A 7 -6.45 14.06 -4.69
N HIS A 8 -5.19 13.72 -4.96
CA HIS A 8 -4.72 12.67 -5.86
C HIS A 8 -4.15 11.43 -5.15
N SER A 9 -4.30 11.32 -3.83
CA SER A 9 -4.01 10.06 -3.15
C SER A 9 -4.96 8.98 -3.68
N GLN A 10 -4.38 7.90 -4.19
CA GLN A 10 -5.12 6.75 -4.71
C GLN A 10 -4.99 5.57 -3.76
N GLU A 11 -6.11 4.92 -3.49
CA GLU A 11 -6.13 3.67 -2.74
C GLU A 11 -5.45 2.56 -3.55
N ALA A 12 -4.58 1.81 -2.88
CA ALA A 12 -3.84 0.72 -3.50
C ALA A 12 -3.65 -0.42 -2.49
N ILE A 13 -3.56 -1.64 -3.01
CA ILE A 13 -3.30 -2.84 -2.23
C ILE A 13 -1.79 -3.06 -2.14
N PHE A 14 -1.30 -3.29 -0.94
CA PHE A 14 0.08 -3.69 -0.71
C PHE A 14 0.32 -5.13 -1.16
N LEU A 15 1.26 -5.33 -2.10
CA LEU A 15 1.61 -6.64 -2.64
C LEU A 15 2.96 -7.16 -2.10
N GLY A 16 3.79 -6.29 -1.54
CA GLY A 16 5.12 -6.68 -1.04
C GLY A 16 6.19 -5.65 -1.39
N TYR A 17 7.44 -6.12 -1.39
CA TYR A 17 8.61 -5.30 -1.68
C TYR A 17 9.05 -5.45 -3.15
N SER A 18 9.64 -4.39 -3.70
CA SER A 18 10.33 -4.45 -4.98
C SER A 18 11.65 -5.21 -4.82
N GLU A 19 12.00 -6.05 -5.79
CA GLU A 19 13.27 -6.77 -5.82
C GLU A 19 14.43 -5.85 -6.24
N GLU A 20 14.14 -4.82 -7.03
CA GLU A 20 15.14 -3.93 -7.64
C GLU A 20 15.37 -2.65 -6.85
N SER A 21 14.48 -2.31 -5.91
CA SER A 21 14.53 -1.03 -5.20
C SER A 21 13.97 -1.10 -3.78
N LYS A 22 14.39 -0.17 -2.91
CA LYS A 22 13.86 -0.02 -1.54
C LYS A 22 12.49 0.66 -1.54
N ALA A 23 11.55 0.07 -2.28
CA ALA A 23 10.19 0.55 -2.49
C ALA A 23 9.20 -0.61 -2.44
N TYR A 24 7.91 -0.28 -2.42
CA TYR A 24 6.84 -1.25 -2.32
C TYR A 24 6.22 -1.53 -3.68
N ARG A 25 5.76 -2.77 -3.87
CA ARG A 25 4.89 -3.17 -4.98
C ARG A 25 3.45 -2.99 -4.54
N LEU A 26 2.71 -2.22 -5.32
CA LEU A 26 1.36 -1.79 -5.00
C LEU A 26 0.47 -1.98 -6.21
N MET A 27 -0.79 -2.34 -5.98
CA MET A 27 -1.77 -2.48 -7.05
C MET A 27 -2.87 -1.44 -6.90
N ASN A 28 -3.08 -0.64 -7.94
CA ASN A 28 -4.25 0.24 -8.00
C ASN A 28 -5.50 -0.61 -8.25
N ILE A 29 -6.52 -0.43 -7.41
CA ILE A 29 -7.74 -1.25 -7.42
C ILE A 29 -8.62 -0.94 -8.65
N GLN A 30 -8.60 0.30 -9.13
CA GLN A 30 -9.46 0.75 -10.23
C GLN A 30 -9.02 0.18 -11.58
N ASN A 31 -7.72 0.08 -11.82
CA ASN A 31 -7.17 -0.34 -13.12
C ASN A 31 -6.34 -1.63 -13.05
N GLN A 32 -6.21 -2.23 -11.86
CA GLN A 32 -5.41 -3.44 -11.59
C GLN A 32 -3.94 -3.33 -12.01
N LYS A 33 -3.41 -2.11 -12.18
CA LYS A 33 -2.01 -1.90 -12.56
C LYS A 33 -1.12 -1.96 -11.32
N ILE A 34 -0.03 -2.72 -11.46
CA ILE A 34 1.03 -2.77 -10.46
C ILE A 34 1.99 -1.61 -10.72
N PHE A 35 2.35 -0.91 -9.66
CA PHE A 35 3.36 0.15 -9.69
C PHE A 35 4.27 0.05 -8.47
N ILE A 36 5.44 0.68 -8.56
CA ILE A 36 6.45 0.67 -7.51
C ILE A 36 6.57 2.08 -6.95
N SER A 37 6.44 2.22 -5.63
CA SER A 37 6.62 3.51 -4.98
C SER A 37 6.97 3.36 -3.49
N LYS A 38 7.65 4.38 -2.97
CA LYS A 38 8.13 4.44 -1.58
C LYS A 38 7.24 5.30 -0.69
N ASP A 39 6.57 6.29 -1.26
CA ASP A 39 5.78 7.28 -0.51
C ASP A 39 4.32 6.82 -0.40
N PHE A 40 4.03 6.00 0.61
CA PHE A 40 2.69 5.49 0.91
C PHE A 40 2.34 5.64 2.38
N PHE A 41 1.06 5.90 2.65
CA PHE A 41 0.49 5.91 3.99
C PHE A 41 -0.24 4.59 4.22
N PHE A 42 0.22 3.80 5.18
CA PHE A 42 -0.46 2.58 5.59
C PHE A 42 -1.56 2.91 6.59
N ASN A 43 -2.77 2.44 6.32
CA ASN A 43 -3.85 2.51 7.30
C ASN A 43 -3.82 1.25 8.19
N GLU A 44 -3.02 1.30 9.24
CA GLU A 44 -2.83 0.18 10.18
C GLU A 44 -4.11 -0.21 10.94
N ASN A 45 -5.10 0.69 11.01
CA ASN A 45 -6.38 0.46 11.68
C ASN A 45 -7.31 -0.50 10.91
N LEU A 46 -7.05 -0.75 9.62
CA LEU A 46 -7.81 -1.73 8.83
C LEU A 46 -7.32 -3.17 9.04
N CYS A 47 -6.15 -3.36 9.63
CA CYS A 47 -5.64 -4.68 9.97
C CYS A 47 -6.40 -5.23 11.17
N ASN A 48 -7.54 -5.86 10.92
CA ASN A 48 -8.31 -6.52 11.97
C ASN A 48 -7.45 -7.69 12.49
N ARG A 49 -6.94 -7.58 13.73
CA ARG A 49 -6.05 -8.55 14.40
C ARG A 49 -6.68 -9.94 14.64
N GLN A 50 -7.83 -10.26 14.06
CA GLN A 50 -8.63 -11.44 14.40
C GLN A 50 -8.58 -12.57 13.36
N THR A 51 -7.84 -12.45 12.25
CA THR A 51 -7.81 -13.53 11.24
C THR A 51 -6.40 -13.88 10.77
N ILE A 52 -5.53 -14.24 11.72
CA ILE A 52 -4.41 -15.14 11.44
C ILE A 52 -4.41 -16.24 12.49
N THR A 53 -5.43 -17.10 12.41
CA THR A 53 -5.28 -18.50 12.84
C THR A 53 -4.47 -19.17 11.73
N TYR A 54 -3.16 -19.28 11.92
CA TYR A 54 -2.32 -20.16 11.13
C TYR A 54 -2.77 -21.61 11.40
N LEU A 55 -3.03 -22.38 10.34
CA LEU A 55 -3.21 -23.83 10.35
C LEU A 55 -1.95 -24.54 10.85
#